data_AF-A0A6F9AV18-F1
#
_entry.id   AF-A0A6F9AV18-F1
#
_cell.length_a   1.000
_cell.length_b   1.000
_cell.length_c   1.000
_cell.angle_alpha   90.00
_cell.angle_beta   90.00
_cell.angle_gamma   90.00
#
_symmetry.space_group_name_H-M   'P 1'
#
loop_
_entity.id
_entity.type
_entity.pdbx_description
1 polymer ?
#
loop_
_entity_poly.entity_id
_entity_poly.type
_entity_poly.pdbx_seq_one_letter_code
_entity_poly.pdbx_strand_id
1 'polypeptide(L)'
;ERVEGFTRGKVILPCRYNVMPIEEVTIFWRYKDDRNVYNIVSGKADLTDQDRQFRDRTRMFPEEWAKGNFSLLLTDLKDSDSGSYSCFIQTMNILRQSNSPLPLTYSTEIGLCATYETVDKF
;
A
#
# COMPACT_ATOMS: atom_id res chain seq x y z
N GLU A 1 7.42 -8.96 -2.82
CA GLU A 1 8.59 -8.41 -2.09
C GLU A 1 8.42 -8.66 -0.59
N ARG A 2 9.48 -8.61 0.23
CA ARG A 2 9.35 -8.68 1.70
C ARG A 2 9.99 -7.43 2.33
N VAL A 3 9.28 -6.81 3.26
CA VAL A 3 9.79 -5.73 4.11
C VAL A 3 9.70 -6.14 5.57
N GLU A 4 10.65 -5.67 6.35
CA GLU A 4 10.69 -5.92 7.79
C GLU A 4 10.27 -4.67 8.56
N GLY A 5 9.46 -4.89 9.60
CA GLY A 5 9.02 -3.86 10.52
C GLY A 5 9.20 -4.32 11.97
N PHE A 6 9.16 -3.37 12.88
CA PHE A 6 9.19 -3.62 14.32
C PHE A 6 7.88 -3.15 14.92
N THR A 7 7.38 -3.84 15.95
CA THR A 7 6.18 -3.42 16.68
C THR A 7 6.34 -1.97 17.20
N ARG A 8 5.28 -1.16 17.10
CA ARG A 8 5.23 0.31 17.29
C ARG A 8 6.05 1.13 16.29
N GLY A 9 6.73 0.47 15.35
CA GLY A 9 7.49 1.10 14.28
C GLY A 9 6.63 1.54 13.10
N LYS A 10 7.29 1.70 11.96
CA LYS A 10 6.67 2.07 10.69
C LYS A 10 7.35 1.35 9.53
N VAL A 11 6.62 1.15 8.44
CA VAL A 11 7.14 0.57 7.20
C VAL A 11 6.56 1.28 5.99
N ILE A 12 7.32 1.34 4.91
CA ILE A 12 6.82 1.77 3.60
C ILE A 12 6.60 0.53 2.75
N LEU A 13 5.36 0.32 2.33
CA LEU A 13 4.98 -0.70 1.38
C LEU A 13 5.17 -0.14 -0.03
N PRO A 14 6.10 -0.68 -0.83
CA PRO A 14 6.38 -0.15 -2.16
C PRO A 14 5.24 -0.47 -3.13
N CYS A 15 4.85 0.52 -3.92
CA CYS A 15 4.01 0.34 -5.10
C CYS A 15 4.38 1.40 -6.14
N ARG A 16 4.89 0.98 -7.30
CA ARG A 16 5.40 1.87 -8.35
C ARG A 16 4.86 1.47 -9.71
N TYR A 17 4.47 2.46 -10.50
CA TYR A 17 3.99 2.30 -11.87
C TYR A 17 4.68 3.31 -12.78
N ASN A 18 5.57 2.83 -13.65
CA ASN A 18 6.50 3.67 -14.42
C ASN A 18 5.95 4.12 -15.79
N VAL A 19 4.63 4.20 -15.97
CA VAL A 19 4.03 4.64 -17.24
C VAL A 19 3.53 6.07 -17.08
N MET A 20 3.98 6.95 -17.97
CA MET A 20 3.69 8.39 -17.97
C MET A 20 2.98 8.80 -19.27
N PRO A 21 2.09 9.81 -19.23
CA PRO A 21 1.51 10.47 -18.06
C PRO A 21 0.29 9.72 -17.51
N ILE A 22 0.08 9.79 -16.19
CA ILE A 22 -1.12 9.28 -15.51
C ILE A 22 -2.03 10.48 -15.24
N GLU A 23 -3.12 10.62 -16.00
CA GLU A 23 -4.10 11.69 -15.76
C GLU A 23 -5.05 11.33 -14.61
N GLU A 24 -5.51 10.07 -14.59
CA GLU A 24 -6.42 9.57 -13.58
C GLU A 24 -6.05 8.13 -13.19
N VAL A 25 -5.99 7.88 -11.87
CA VAL A 25 -5.63 6.58 -11.32
C VAL A 25 -6.58 6.17 -10.22
N THR A 26 -6.92 4.89 -10.22
CA THR A 26 -7.61 4.23 -9.13
C THR A 26 -6.67 3.17 -8.55
N ILE A 27 -6.50 3.19 -7.23
CA ILE A 27 -5.58 2.30 -6.53
C ILE A 27 -6.27 1.72 -5.31
N PHE A 28 -6.09 0.41 -5.13
CA PHE A 28 -6.63 -0.30 -4.00
C PHE A 28 -5.50 -1.01 -3.26
N TRP A 29 -5.25 -0.60 -2.02
CA TRP A 29 -4.41 -1.36 -1.10
C TRP A 29 -5.28 -2.35 -0.33
N ARG A 30 -4.92 -3.63 -0.37
CA ARG A 30 -5.62 -4.71 0.32
C ARG A 30 -4.67 -5.48 1.22
N TYR A 31 -5.15 -5.87 2.38
CA TYR A 31 -4.45 -6.77 3.28
C TYR A 31 -5.10 -8.14 3.24
N LYS A 32 -4.30 -9.17 2.95
CA LYS A 32 -4.76 -10.54 2.67
C LYS A 32 -5.84 -10.57 1.58
N ASP A 33 -5.66 -9.74 0.55
CA ASP A 33 -6.53 -9.60 -0.63
C ASP A 33 -8.00 -9.22 -0.40
N ASP A 34 -8.39 -8.96 0.85
CA ASP A 34 -9.79 -8.69 1.22
C ASP A 34 -9.93 -7.32 1.90
N ARG A 35 -9.19 -7.10 3.00
CA ARG A 35 -9.41 -5.93 3.85
C ARG A 35 -8.89 -4.65 3.22
N ASN A 36 -9.75 -3.63 3.20
CA ASN A 36 -9.42 -2.32 2.66
C ASN A 36 -8.43 -1.56 3.57
N VAL A 37 -7.20 -1.40 3.09
CA VAL A 37 -6.15 -0.66 3.79
C VAL A 37 -6.20 0.82 3.43
N TYR A 38 -6.32 1.15 2.14
CA TYR A 38 -6.38 2.51 1.62
C TYR A 38 -6.87 2.48 0.17
N ASN A 39 -7.77 3.39 -0.22
CA ASN A 39 -8.15 3.56 -1.62
C ASN A 39 -7.78 4.96 -2.13
N ILE A 40 -7.39 5.00 -3.40
CA ILE A 40 -7.41 6.19 -4.23
C ILE A 40 -8.45 5.92 -5.32
N VAL A 41 -9.45 6.77 -5.46
CA VAL A 41 -10.45 6.68 -6.53
C VAL A 41 -10.38 8.00 -7.31
N SER A 42 -10.20 7.90 -8.63
CA SER A 42 -10.12 9.09 -9.48
C SER A 42 -9.10 10.13 -9.00
N GLY A 43 -7.92 9.66 -8.59
CA GLY A 43 -6.84 10.51 -8.08
C GLY A 43 -7.11 11.20 -6.73
N LYS A 44 -8.09 10.72 -5.95
CA LYS A 44 -8.41 11.25 -4.60
C LYS A 44 -8.48 10.12 -3.58
N ALA A 45 -8.08 10.41 -2.35
CA ALA A 45 -8.22 9.46 -1.26
C ALA A 45 -9.71 9.18 -0.98
N ASP A 46 -10.07 7.90 -0.88
CA ASP A 46 -11.39 7.46 -0.44
C ASP A 46 -11.22 6.46 0.72
N LEU A 47 -11.59 6.90 1.92
CA LEU A 47 -11.41 6.14 3.17
C LEU A 47 -12.74 5.72 3.80
N THR A 48 -13.85 5.86 3.07
CA THR A 48 -15.20 5.60 3.58
C THR A 48 -15.32 4.19 4.17
N ASP A 49 -14.81 3.19 3.43
CA ASP A 49 -14.83 1.77 3.81
C ASP A 49 -13.47 1.28 4.31
N GLN A 50 -12.62 2.17 4.84
CA GLN A 50 -11.33 1.76 5.38
C GLN A 50 -11.53 0.85 6.61
N ASP A 51 -10.87 -0.31 6.60
CA ASP A 51 -10.88 -1.25 7.71
C ASP A 51 -10.33 -0.56 8.97
N ARG A 52 -11.03 -0.77 10.10
CA ARG A 52 -10.73 -0.09 11.36
C ARG A 52 -9.31 -0.36 11.86
N GLN A 53 -8.68 -1.47 11.51
CA GLN A 53 -7.30 -1.80 11.89
C GLN A 53 -6.28 -0.78 11.32
N PHE A 54 -6.60 -0.13 10.20
CA PHE A 54 -5.68 0.76 9.46
C PHE A 54 -5.97 2.25 9.61
N ARG A 55 -7.12 2.62 10.19
CA ARG A 55 -7.50 4.01 10.44
C ARG A 55 -6.43 4.73 11.26
N ASP A 56 -6.13 5.96 10.86
CA ASP A 56 -5.12 6.84 11.47
C ASP A 56 -3.67 6.29 11.47
N ARG A 57 -3.43 5.16 10.82
CA ARG A 57 -2.12 4.47 10.75
C ARG A 57 -1.54 4.44 9.35
N THR A 58 -2.30 4.87 8.34
CA THR A 58 -1.90 4.86 6.94
C THR A 58 -1.70 6.26 6.40
N ARG A 59 -0.65 6.46 5.59
CA ARG A 59 -0.43 7.70 4.85
C ARG A 59 0.12 7.40 3.45
N MET A 60 -0.36 8.13 2.45
CA MET A 60 0.20 8.14 1.10
C MET A 60 0.86 9.50 0.79
N PHE A 61 1.48 9.61 -0.38
CA PHE A 61 2.25 10.78 -0.83
C PHE A 61 1.68 11.34 -2.13
N PRO A 62 0.60 12.16 -2.08
CA PRO A 62 -0.04 12.72 -3.28
C PRO A 62 0.91 13.45 -4.23
N GLU A 63 1.92 14.12 -3.69
CA GLU A 63 2.98 14.80 -4.41
C GLU A 63 3.85 13.86 -5.29
N GLU A 64 3.83 12.56 -5.00
CA GLU A 64 4.59 11.52 -5.72
C GLU A 64 3.74 10.74 -6.73
N TRP A 65 2.41 10.91 -6.74
CA TRP A 65 1.49 10.17 -7.62
C TRP A 65 1.73 10.45 -9.09
N ALA A 66 2.01 11.70 -9.45
CA ALA A 66 2.34 12.10 -10.82
C ALA A 66 3.66 11.49 -11.32
N LYS A 67 4.50 10.97 -10.42
CA LYS A 67 5.74 10.25 -10.73
C LYS A 67 5.55 8.74 -10.73
N GLY A 68 4.31 8.27 -10.56
CA GLY A 68 3.98 6.85 -10.50
C GLY A 68 4.32 6.15 -9.19
N ASN A 69 4.58 6.90 -8.11
CA ASN A 69 4.89 6.30 -6.81
C ASN A 69 3.67 6.36 -5.89
N PHE A 70 3.13 5.17 -5.62
CA PHE A 70 1.91 4.93 -4.86
C PHE A 70 2.19 4.13 -3.59
N SER A 71 3.41 4.27 -3.06
CA SER A 71 3.83 3.58 -1.85
C SER A 71 3.01 4.06 -0.64
N LEU A 72 2.73 3.13 0.27
CA LEU A 72 1.92 3.38 1.47
C LEU A 72 2.81 3.33 2.71
N LEU A 73 2.77 4.36 3.54
CA LEU A 73 3.34 4.35 4.88
C LEU A 73 2.32 3.75 5.86
N LEU A 74 2.70 2.69 6.57
CA LEU A 74 1.97 2.13 7.70
C LEU A 74 2.74 2.42 9.00
N THR A 75 2.09 3.01 10.00
CA THR A 75 2.65 3.41 11.30
C THR A 75 2.02 2.62 12.46
N ASP A 76 2.62 2.76 13.64
CA ASP A 76 2.18 2.07 14.87
C ASP A 76 2.00 0.57 14.64
N LEU A 77 3.01 -0.09 14.06
CA LEU A 77 2.91 -1.51 13.67
C LEU A 77 2.54 -2.40 14.85
N LYS A 78 1.66 -3.37 14.60
CA LYS A 78 1.12 -4.34 15.56
C LYS A 78 1.37 -5.73 15.00
N ASP A 79 1.46 -6.72 15.88
CA ASP A 79 1.73 -8.11 15.46
C ASP A 79 0.70 -8.61 14.40
N SER A 80 -0.54 -8.12 14.49
CA SER A 80 -1.65 -8.39 13.56
C SER A 80 -1.48 -7.82 12.15
N ASP A 81 -0.50 -6.94 11.93
CA ASP A 81 -0.21 -6.36 10.62
C ASP A 81 0.72 -7.26 9.78
N SER A 82 1.30 -8.32 10.35
CA SER A 82 2.11 -9.28 9.59
C SER A 82 1.29 -9.99 8.51
N GLY A 83 1.80 -9.99 7.29
CA GLY A 83 1.21 -10.72 6.16
C GLY A 83 1.20 -9.92 4.87
N SER A 84 0.37 -10.38 3.93
CA SER A 84 0.41 -9.92 2.53
C SER A 84 -0.38 -8.65 2.30
N TYR A 85 0.26 -7.66 1.68
CA TYR A 85 -0.35 -6.41 1.23
C TYR A 85 -0.26 -6.34 -0.29
N SER A 86 -1.40 -6.19 -0.94
CA SER A 86 -1.53 -6.10 -2.39
C SER A 86 -1.92 -4.67 -2.78
N CYS A 87 -1.20 -4.10 -3.75
CA CYS A 87 -1.50 -2.83 -4.41
C CYS A 87 -2.06 -3.14 -5.80
N PHE A 88 -3.34 -2.86 -6.01
CA PHE A 88 -4.00 -2.97 -7.31
C PHE A 88 -4.07 -1.60 -7.96
N ILE A 89 -3.46 -1.46 -9.14
CA ILE A 89 -3.44 -0.21 -9.91
C ILE A 89 -4.33 -0.38 -11.14
N GLN A 90 -5.39 0.43 -11.19
CA GLN A 90 -6.25 0.58 -12.35
C GLN A 90 -6.00 1.96 -12.96
N THR A 91 -5.35 2.00 -14.11
CA THR A 91 -5.08 3.26 -14.83
C THR A 91 -6.16 3.51 -15.88
N MET A 92 -6.61 4.75 -15.97
CA MET A 92 -7.45 5.22 -17.07
C MET A 92 -6.56 6.01 -18.02
N ASN A 93 -5.78 5.33 -18.86
CA ASN A 93 -4.99 5.99 -19.89
C ASN A 93 -5.92 6.36 -21.06
N ILE A 94 -6.35 7.63 -21.13
CA ILE A 94 -7.26 8.12 -22.20
C ILE A 94 -6.50 8.35 -23.52
N LEU A 95 -5.15 8.38 -23.50
CA LEU A 95 -4.33 8.62 -24.70
C LEU A 95 -3.86 7.30 -25.36
N ARG A 96 -4.71 6.77 -26.24
CA ARG A 96 -4.44 5.97 -27.46
C ARG A 96 -3.39 4.83 -27.38
N GLN A 97 -3.86 3.60 -27.22
CA GLN A 97 -4.11 2.62 -28.31
C GLN A 97 -4.59 1.30 -27.70
N SER A 98 -5.36 0.53 -28.48
CA SER A 98 -5.92 -0.78 -28.14
C SER A 98 -4.99 -1.62 -27.24
N ASN A 99 -5.53 -2.11 -26.12
CA ASN A 99 -4.87 -2.75 -24.97
C ASN A 99 -4.77 -1.80 -23.77
N SER A 100 -5.90 -1.57 -23.09
CA SER A 100 -5.85 -1.19 -21.67
C SER A 100 -4.94 -2.19 -20.98
N PRO A 101 -3.83 -1.78 -20.34
CA PRO A 101 -3.05 -2.71 -19.55
C PRO A 101 -4.01 -3.32 -18.51
N LEU A 102 -3.96 -4.64 -18.36
CA LEU A 102 -4.67 -5.31 -17.26
C LEU A 102 -4.29 -4.62 -15.94
N PRO A 103 -5.19 -4.60 -14.95
CA PRO A 103 -4.87 -4.06 -13.63
C PRO A 103 -3.56 -4.67 -13.13
N LEU A 104 -2.58 -3.84 -12.81
CA LEU A 104 -1.32 -4.34 -12.27
C LEU A 104 -1.50 -4.59 -10.77
N THR A 105 -0.98 -5.73 -10.32
CA THR A 105 -0.98 -6.11 -8.91
C THR A 105 0.46 -6.27 -8.43
N TYR A 106 0.81 -5.55 -7.37
CA TYR A 106 2.09 -5.70 -6.67
C TYR A 106 1.81 -6.19 -5.26
N SER A 107 2.44 -7.29 -4.84
CA SER A 107 2.26 -7.85 -3.50
C SER A 107 3.54 -7.79 -2.68
N THR A 108 3.41 -7.31 -1.45
CA THR A 108 4.46 -7.13 -0.47
C THR A 108 4.07 -7.79 0.84
N GLU A 109 4.94 -8.65 1.35
CA GLU A 109 4.80 -9.26 2.67
C GLU A 109 5.45 -8.39 3.74
N ILE A 110 4.72 -8.07 4.81
CA ILE A 110 5.32 -7.55 6.05
C ILE A 110 5.73 -8.73 6.93
N GLY A 111 7.02 -8.86 7.21
CA GLY A 111 7.54 -9.64 8.33
C GLY A 111 7.79 -8.74 9.54
N LEU A 112 7.24 -9.07 10.70
CA LEU A 112 7.54 -8.34 11.93
C LEU A 112 8.67 -9.02 12.71
N CYS A 113 9.64 -8.21 13.11
CA CYS A 113 10.72 -8.60 14.02
C CYS A 113 10.33 -8.19 15.45
N ALA A 114 10.54 -9.09 16.41
CA ALA A 114 10.35 -8.77 17.82
C ALA A 114 11.39 -7.72 18.27
N THR A 115 11.00 -6.83 19.19
CA THR A 115 11.95 -5.98 19.89
C THR A 115 12.81 -6.82 20.83
N TYR A 116 14.06 -6.41 21.05
CA TYR A 116 15.07 -7.03 21.91
C TYR A 116 14.70 -7.02 23.43
N GLU A 117 13.47 -7.34 23.81
CA GLU A 117 13.06 -7.45 25.23
C GLU A 117 12.77 -8.90 25.67
N THR A 118 12.89 -9.89 24.79
CA THR A 118 12.65 -11.31 25.12
C THR A 118 13.90 -12.22 25.00
N VAL A 119 15.10 -11.67 24.81
CA VAL A 119 16.33 -12.48 24.67
C VAL A 119 17.16 -12.61 25.96
N ASP A 120 16.91 -11.79 27.00
CA ASP A 120 17.69 -11.81 28.26
C ASP A 120 16.94 -12.39 29.48
N LYS A 121 16.17 -13.47 29.29
CA LYS A 121 15.69 -14.29 30.42
C LYS A 121 15.94 -15.78 30.18
N PHE A 122 17.20 -16.18 30.15
CA PHE A 122 17.66 -17.52 30.52
C PHE A 122 19.00 -17.43 31.24
#